data_AF-A0AAD4HLN0-F1
#
_entry.id   AF-A0AAD4HLN0-F1
#
_cell.length_a   1.000
_cell.length_b   1.000
_cell.length_c   1.000
_cell.angle_alpha   90.00
_cell.angle_beta   90.00
_cell.angle_gamma   90.00
#
_symmetry.space_group_name_H-M   'P 1'
#
loop_
_entity.id
_entity.type
_entity.pdbx_description
1 polymer ?
#
loop_
_entity_poly.entity_id
_entity_poly.type
_entity_poly.pdbx_seq_one_letter_code
_entity_poly.pdbx_strand_id
1 'polypeptide(L)'
;MCCDYSSEFLLRKILDVLEQSTIAKKPLPSDDWNGFWDVYDQEAEEFDKSFVERYLSDLGNSLIFAGLFSAVSATFLGIMLPNLSPDPSDTTNALLMMIYHQLNNTAFPGQVPSLPSWDGPPWIIIWTQTLLYASLSTSLLAALGAVLGQKW
;
A
#
# COMPACT_ATOMS: atom_id res chain seq x y z
N MET A 1 72.29 0.31 -10.28
CA MET A 1 71.54 1.51 -10.76
C MET A 1 70.10 1.23 -11.20
N CYS A 2 69.71 0.03 -11.69
CA CYS A 2 68.36 -0.16 -12.28
C CYS A 2 67.19 -0.40 -11.30
N CYS A 3 67.45 -0.81 -10.06
CA CYS A 3 66.37 -1.10 -9.10
C CYS A 3 65.67 0.16 -8.56
N ASP A 4 66.39 1.28 -8.50
CA ASP A 4 65.92 2.55 -7.94
C ASP A 4 64.85 3.21 -8.82
N TYR A 5 64.98 3.03 -10.15
CA TYR A 5 64.06 3.59 -11.14
C TYR A 5 62.70 2.87 -11.13
N SER A 6 62.69 1.58 -10.82
CA SER A 6 61.46 0.79 -10.76
C SER A 6 60.59 1.15 -9.56
N SER A 7 61.18 1.47 -8.41
CA SER A 7 60.45 1.91 -7.22
C SER A 7 59.82 3.28 -7.39
N GLU A 8 60.56 4.24 -7.95
CA GLU A 8 60.05 5.58 -8.31
C GLU A 8 58.85 5.49 -9.26
N PHE A 9 58.94 4.60 -10.27
CA PHE A 9 57.87 4.42 -11.25
C PHE A 9 56.59 3.84 -10.62
N LEU A 10 56.72 2.84 -9.74
CA LEU A 10 55.56 2.27 -9.06
C LEU A 10 54.93 3.25 -8.06
N LEU A 11 55.75 4.04 -7.36
CA LEU A 11 55.26 5.11 -6.49
C LEU A 11 54.42 6.13 -7.26
N ARG A 12 54.91 6.59 -8.42
CA ARG A 12 54.17 7.53 -9.28
C ARG A 12 52.84 6.94 -9.75
N LYS A 13 52.82 5.65 -10.09
CA LYS A 13 51.61 4.98 -10.55
C LYS A 13 50.57 4.80 -9.44
N ILE A 14 51.02 4.50 -8.23
CA ILE A 14 50.14 4.43 -7.05
C ILE A 14 49.63 5.83 -6.71
N LEU A 15 50.46 6.86 -6.81
CA LEU A 15 50.04 8.25 -6.57
C LEU A 15 48.98 8.70 -7.57
N ASP A 16 49.16 8.40 -8.85
CA ASP A 16 48.23 8.73 -9.94
C ASP A 16 46.88 8.03 -9.78
N VAL A 17 46.90 6.74 -9.37
CA VAL A 17 45.68 5.99 -9.05
C VAL A 17 44.99 6.53 -7.79
N LEU A 18 45.76 6.93 -6.78
CA LEU A 18 45.21 7.53 -5.56
C LEU A 18 44.63 8.91 -5.82
N GLU A 19 45.25 9.71 -6.70
CA GLU A 19 44.77 11.03 -7.14
C GLU A 19 43.48 10.93 -7.98
N GLN A 20 43.39 9.91 -8.85
CA GLN A 20 42.16 9.62 -9.61
C GLN A 20 41.08 8.97 -8.77
N SER A 21 41.45 8.20 -7.73
CA SER A 21 40.48 7.64 -6.81
C SER A 21 39.98 8.77 -5.91
N THR A 22 38.73 9.16 -6.11
CA THR A 22 37.96 10.09 -5.27
C THR A 22 37.95 9.76 -3.76
N ILE A 23 38.58 8.66 -3.34
CA ILE A 23 38.85 8.28 -1.95
C ILE A 23 39.78 9.29 -1.26
N ALA A 24 40.77 9.85 -1.96
CA ALA A 24 41.61 10.93 -1.43
C ALA A 24 40.94 12.29 -1.73
N LYS A 25 39.79 12.55 -1.11
CA LYS A 25 39.12 13.85 -1.21
C LYS A 25 40.13 14.92 -0.78
N LYS A 26 40.30 15.92 -1.66
CA LYS A 26 41.13 17.13 -1.53
C LYS A 26 41.37 17.48 -0.06
N PRO A 27 42.63 17.64 0.41
CA PRO A 27 42.90 17.94 1.81
C PRO A 27 42.07 19.15 2.19
N LEU A 28 41.22 18.99 3.22
CA LEU A 28 40.36 20.06 3.71
C LEU A 28 41.20 21.33 3.80
N PRO A 29 40.82 22.42 3.11
CA PRO A 29 41.44 23.69 3.36
C PRO A 29 41.22 23.96 4.84
N SER A 30 42.33 24.11 5.57
CA SER A 30 42.29 24.68 6.90
C SER A 30 41.37 25.90 6.84
N ASP A 31 40.34 25.90 7.68
CA ASP A 31 39.42 27.01 7.94
C ASP A 31 38.22 27.18 6.98
N ASP A 32 38.03 26.31 5.99
CA ASP A 32 36.92 26.46 5.03
C ASP A 32 35.70 25.58 5.38
N TRP A 33 34.85 26.09 6.28
CA TRP A 33 33.55 25.51 6.64
C TRP A 33 32.71 25.17 5.40
N ASN A 34 32.84 25.97 4.33
CA ASN A 34 32.08 25.77 3.09
C ASN A 34 32.51 24.49 2.36
N GLY A 35 33.80 24.14 2.39
CA GLY A 35 34.29 22.88 1.81
C GLY A 35 33.75 21.65 2.52
N PHE A 36 33.54 21.72 3.85
CA PHE A 36 32.88 20.64 4.59
C PHE A 36 31.42 20.46 4.14
N TRP A 37 30.69 21.56 3.98
CA TRP A 37 29.30 21.51 3.49
C TRP A 37 29.22 21.02 2.06
N ASP A 38 30.11 21.44 1.16
CA ASP A 38 30.13 21.00 -0.24
C ASP A 38 30.36 19.48 -0.33
N VAL A 39 31.24 18.95 0.52
CA VAL A 39 31.49 17.52 0.65
C VAL A 39 30.29 16.77 1.23
N TYR A 40 29.65 17.33 2.25
CA TYR A 40 28.47 16.76 2.89
C TYR A 40 27.25 16.78 1.96
N ASP A 41 27.04 17.87 1.24
CA ASP A 41 25.93 18.09 0.32
C ASP A 41 26.02 17.12 -0.87
N GLN A 42 27.23 16.94 -1.42
CA GLN A 42 27.47 15.94 -2.46
C GLN A 42 27.14 14.52 -1.99
N GLU A 43 27.60 14.13 -0.80
CA GLU A 43 27.37 12.79 -0.27
C GLU A 43 25.90 12.58 0.13
N ALA A 44 25.27 13.62 0.68
CA ALA A 44 23.85 13.62 1.02
C ALA A 44 22.98 13.52 -0.23
N GLU A 45 23.32 14.24 -1.31
CA GLU A 45 22.57 14.21 -2.57
C GLU A 45 22.67 12.83 -3.26
N GLU A 46 23.84 12.19 -3.24
CA GLU A 46 24.03 10.86 -3.83
C GLU A 46 23.32 9.77 -3.01
N PHE A 47 23.41 9.85 -1.68
CA PHE A 47 22.67 8.96 -0.78
C PHE A 47 21.16 9.14 -0.92
N ASP A 48 20.68 10.38 -0.92
CA ASP A 48 19.25 10.69 -1.00
C ASP A 48 18.66 10.26 -2.34
N LYS A 49 19.31 10.57 -3.47
CA LYS A 49 18.85 10.11 -4.80
C LYS A 49 18.77 8.61 -4.90
N SER A 50 19.81 7.89 -4.47
CA SER A 50 19.84 6.43 -4.55
C SER A 50 18.85 5.76 -3.60
N PHE A 51 18.62 6.36 -2.42
CA PHE A 51 17.63 5.92 -1.46
C PHE A 51 16.21 6.13 -2.00
N VAL A 52 15.90 7.33 -2.50
CA VAL A 52 14.63 7.69 -3.10
C VAL A 52 14.34 6.81 -4.31
N GLU A 53 15.28 6.60 -5.24
CA GLU A 53 15.05 5.78 -6.44
C GLU A 53 14.69 4.33 -6.09
N ARG A 54 15.39 3.73 -5.12
CA ARG A 54 15.09 2.37 -4.63
C ARG A 54 13.74 2.31 -3.93
N TYR A 55 13.47 3.22 -3.00
CA TYR A 55 12.19 3.27 -2.29
C TYR A 55 11.02 3.50 -3.24
N LEU A 56 11.20 4.35 -4.24
CA LEU A 56 10.17 4.69 -5.21
C LEU A 56 9.85 3.51 -6.14
N SER A 57 10.87 2.71 -6.48
CA SER A 57 10.69 1.43 -7.18
C SER A 57 9.89 0.42 -6.34
N ASP A 58 10.26 0.23 -5.08
CA ASP A 58 9.58 -0.69 -4.16
C ASP A 58 8.15 -0.23 -3.82
N LEU A 59 7.96 1.08 -3.62
CA LEU A 59 6.65 1.70 -3.38
C LEU A 59 5.74 1.58 -4.61
N GLY A 60 6.28 1.68 -5.83
CA GLY A 60 5.53 1.46 -7.06
C GLY A 60 4.95 0.04 -7.13
N ASN A 61 5.74 -0.96 -6.75
CA ASN A 61 5.29 -2.36 -6.71
C ASN A 61 4.20 -2.55 -5.64
N SER A 62 4.39 -1.97 -4.45
CA SER A 62 3.39 -1.97 -3.38
C SER A 62 2.08 -1.27 -3.80
N LEU A 63 2.16 -0.18 -4.57
CA LEU A 63 1.01 0.57 -5.07
C LEU A 63 0.14 -0.25 -6.03
N ILE A 64 0.75 -1.07 -6.89
CA ILE A 64 0.03 -1.97 -7.79
C ILE A 64 -0.75 -3.02 -6.99
N PHE A 65 -0.10 -3.63 -5.98
CA PHE A 65 -0.77 -4.59 -5.10
C PHE A 65 -1.86 -3.92 -4.26
N ALA A 66 -1.63 -2.71 -3.76
CA ALA A 66 -2.62 -1.91 -3.03
C ALA A 66 -3.87 -1.63 -3.89
N GLY A 67 -3.67 -1.23 -5.15
CA GLY A 67 -4.75 -1.01 -6.12
C GLY A 67 -5.55 -2.28 -6.43
N LEU A 68 -4.86 -3.40 -6.70
CA LEU A 68 -5.49 -4.71 -6.91
C LEU A 68 -6.30 -5.15 -5.69
N PHE A 69 -5.71 -5.01 -4.50
CA PHE A 69 -6.38 -5.34 -3.24
C PHE A 69 -7.63 -4.48 -2.99
N SER A 70 -7.55 -3.18 -3.30
CA SER A 70 -8.70 -2.27 -3.23
C SER A 70 -9.82 -2.69 -4.18
N ALA A 71 -9.49 -3.07 -5.42
CA ALA A 71 -10.46 -3.54 -6.40
C ALA A 71 -11.17 -4.83 -5.97
N VAL A 72 -10.41 -5.82 -5.47
CA VAL A 72 -10.97 -7.08 -4.95
C VAL A 72 -11.87 -6.80 -3.74
N SER A 73 -11.41 -5.97 -2.81
CA SER A 73 -12.17 -5.60 -1.62
C SER A 73 -13.45 -4.83 -1.96
N ALA A 74 -13.40 -3.87 -2.88
CA ALA A 74 -14.57 -3.12 -3.34
C ALA A 74 -15.60 -4.04 -4.02
N THR A 75 -15.14 -5.02 -4.80
CA THR A 75 -16.00 -6.02 -5.44
C THR A 75 -16.69 -6.89 -4.40
N PHE A 76 -15.93 -7.38 -3.41
CA PHE A 76 -16.48 -8.19 -2.33
C PHE A 76 -17.47 -7.40 -1.45
N LEU A 77 -17.19 -6.11 -1.16
CA LEU A 77 -18.13 -5.21 -0.50
C LEU A 77 -19.45 -5.10 -1.28
N GLY A 78 -19.38 -4.95 -2.61
CA GLY A 78 -20.56 -4.86 -3.46
C GLY A 78 -21.41 -6.14 -3.44
N ILE A 79 -20.75 -7.30 -3.45
CA ILE A 79 -21.43 -8.61 -3.36
C ILE A 79 -22.05 -8.82 -1.97
N MET A 80 -21.37 -8.35 -0.91
CA MET A 80 -21.82 -8.50 0.47
C MET A 80 -22.89 -7.49 0.89
N LEU A 81 -22.98 -6.34 0.22
CA LEU A 81 -23.94 -5.26 0.51
C LEU A 81 -25.40 -5.72 0.69
N PRO A 82 -25.98 -6.60 -0.17
CA PRO A 82 -27.34 -7.11 0.03
C PRO A 82 -27.52 -7.92 1.32
N ASN A 83 -26.46 -8.52 1.90
CA ASN A 83 -26.57 -9.27 3.17
C ASN A 83 -26.80 -8.37 4.40
N LEU A 84 -26.66 -7.05 4.25
CA LEU A 84 -26.98 -6.08 5.30
C LEU A 84 -28.44 -5.60 5.24
N SER A 85 -29.20 -6.03 4.23
CA SER A 85 -30.61 -5.68 4.06
C SER A 85 -31.48 -6.94 4.23
N PRO A 86 -32.72 -6.81 4.71
CA PRO A 86 -33.71 -7.88 4.59
C PRO A 86 -33.86 -8.32 3.13
N ASP A 87 -33.95 -9.62 2.90
CA ASP A 87 -34.13 -10.20 1.57
C ASP A 87 -35.51 -9.79 1.02
N PRO A 88 -35.58 -9.08 -0.12
CA PRO A 88 -36.85 -8.66 -0.71
C PRO A 88 -37.70 -9.86 -1.16
N SER A 89 -37.09 -11.02 -1.41
CA SER A 89 -37.82 -12.24 -1.77
C SER A 89 -38.61 -12.81 -0.59
N ASP A 90 -38.06 -12.77 0.63
CA ASP A 90 -38.75 -13.24 1.83
C ASP A 90 -40.01 -12.42 2.12
N THR A 91 -39.91 -11.09 1.99
CA THR A 91 -41.07 -10.19 2.16
C THR A 91 -42.14 -10.44 1.08
N THR A 92 -41.73 -10.64 -0.18
CA THR A 92 -42.64 -10.91 -1.29
C THR A 92 -43.32 -12.26 -1.14
N ASN A 93 -42.58 -13.31 -0.74
CA ASN A 93 -43.11 -14.65 -0.48
C ASN A 93 -44.11 -14.64 0.68
N ALA A 94 -43.82 -13.91 1.75
CA ALA A 94 -44.73 -13.75 2.89
C ALA A 94 -46.03 -13.01 2.49
N LEU A 95 -45.92 -11.95 1.68
CA LEU A 95 -47.08 -11.24 1.14
C LEU A 95 -47.93 -12.12 0.20
N LEU A 96 -47.28 -12.93 -0.65
CA LEU A 96 -47.98 -13.89 -1.51
C LEU A 96 -48.71 -14.96 -0.69
N MET A 97 -48.09 -15.48 0.38
CA MET A 97 -48.75 -16.39 1.31
C MET A 97 -49.95 -15.75 2.00
N MET A 98 -49.84 -14.48 2.43
CA MET A 98 -50.97 -13.72 3.00
C MET A 98 -52.14 -13.62 2.03
N ILE A 99 -51.87 -13.22 0.78
CA ILE A 99 -52.89 -13.09 -0.26
C ILE A 99 -53.55 -14.44 -0.56
N TYR A 100 -52.75 -15.51 -0.69
CA TYR A 100 -53.28 -16.85 -0.97
C TYR A 100 -54.10 -17.41 0.20
N HIS A 101 -53.67 -17.20 1.45
CA HIS A 101 -54.44 -17.57 2.63
C HIS A 101 -55.78 -16.81 2.70
N GLN A 102 -55.82 -15.54 2.30
CA GLN A 102 -57.06 -14.77 2.25
C GLN A 102 -58.01 -15.25 1.14
N LEU A 103 -57.46 -15.75 0.02
CA LEU A 103 -58.23 -16.33 -1.08
C LEU A 103 -58.72 -17.75 -0.78
N ASN A 104 -57.94 -18.53 -0.01
CA ASN A 104 -58.26 -19.92 0.34
C ASN A 104 -57.91 -20.22 1.82
N ASN A 105 -58.88 -19.99 2.70
CA ASN A 105 -58.72 -20.13 4.16
C ASN A 105 -58.43 -21.56 4.65
N THR A 106 -58.58 -22.58 3.80
CA THR A 106 -58.27 -23.98 4.14
C THR A 106 -56.93 -24.45 3.59
N ALA A 107 -56.22 -23.62 2.81
CA ALA A 107 -54.95 -23.99 2.21
C ALA A 107 -53.83 -24.25 3.23
N PHE A 108 -53.83 -23.51 4.33
CA PHE A 108 -52.81 -23.58 5.38
C PHE A 108 -53.45 -23.65 6.77
N PRO A 109 -53.99 -24.81 7.17
CA PRO A 109 -54.68 -24.94 8.46
C PRO A 109 -53.69 -24.73 9.62
N GLY A 110 -53.92 -23.67 10.40
CA GLY A 110 -53.14 -23.37 11.61
C GLY A 110 -51.90 -22.49 11.42
N GLN A 111 -51.60 -22.05 10.19
CA GLN A 111 -50.54 -21.07 9.92
C GLN A 111 -51.14 -19.67 9.78
N VAL A 112 -50.87 -18.79 10.75
CA VAL A 112 -51.16 -17.36 10.61
C VAL A 112 -50.01 -16.73 9.81
N PRO A 113 -50.25 -16.18 8.61
CA PRO A 113 -49.19 -15.54 7.85
C PRO A 113 -48.68 -14.31 8.60
N SER A 114 -47.39 -14.27 8.92
CA SER A 114 -46.72 -13.12 9.56
C SER A 114 -45.61 -12.62 8.65
N LEU A 115 -45.36 -11.31 8.66
CA LEU A 115 -44.19 -10.77 7.94
C LEU A 115 -42.91 -11.30 8.59
N PRO A 116 -41.87 -11.63 7.79
CA PRO A 116 -40.57 -11.97 8.35
C PRO A 116 -40.02 -10.76 9.11
N SER A 117 -39.72 -10.95 10.39
CA SER A 117 -39.02 -9.96 11.20
C SER A 117 -37.51 -10.08 10.94
N TRP A 118 -36.89 -8.97 10.53
CA TRP A 118 -35.45 -8.93 10.33
C TRP A 118 -34.74 -8.58 11.64
N ASP A 119 -33.93 -9.51 12.16
CA ASP A 119 -33.19 -9.36 13.43
C ASP A 119 -31.79 -8.75 13.23
N GLY A 120 -31.57 -8.11 12.07
CA GLY A 120 -30.30 -7.51 11.70
C GLY A 120 -29.31 -8.46 11.01
N PRO A 121 -28.15 -7.96 10.56
CA PRO A 121 -27.11 -8.77 9.95
C PRO A 121 -26.40 -9.62 11.02
N PRO A 122 -26.01 -10.87 10.71
CA PRO A 122 -25.27 -11.70 11.65
C PRO A 122 -23.89 -11.10 11.98
N TRP A 123 -23.44 -11.30 13.22
CA TRP A 123 -22.17 -10.81 13.76
C TRP A 123 -20.99 -10.97 12.78
N ILE A 124 -20.87 -12.13 12.14
CA ILE A 124 -19.72 -12.46 11.27
C ILE A 124 -19.65 -11.55 10.04
N ILE A 125 -20.79 -11.12 9.52
CA ILE A 125 -20.88 -10.22 8.36
C ILE A 125 -20.36 -8.84 8.76
N ILE A 126 -20.73 -8.36 9.95
CA ILE A 126 -20.28 -7.06 10.48
C ILE A 126 -18.75 -7.04 10.58
N TRP A 127 -18.13 -8.05 11.20
CA TRP A 127 -16.67 -8.14 11.30
C TRP A 127 -15.96 -8.20 9.97
N THR A 128 -16.49 -9.00 9.04
CA THR A 128 -15.90 -9.16 7.72
C THR A 128 -15.90 -7.83 6.99
N GLN A 129 -17.02 -7.08 7.04
CA GLN A 129 -17.11 -5.75 6.45
C GLN A 129 -16.14 -4.76 7.11
N THR A 130 -16.05 -4.74 8.45
CA THR A 130 -15.11 -3.87 9.17
C THR A 130 -13.67 -4.16 8.81
N LEU A 131 -13.26 -5.43 8.76
CA LEU A 131 -11.91 -5.84 8.36
C LEU A 131 -11.62 -5.43 6.91
N LEU A 132 -12.60 -5.56 6.01
CA LEU A 132 -12.44 -5.13 4.62
C LEU A 132 -12.26 -3.61 4.49
N TYR A 133 -13.07 -2.82 5.19
CA TYR A 133 -12.94 -1.37 5.20
C TYR A 133 -11.60 -0.90 5.80
N ALA A 134 -11.18 -1.53 6.90
CA ALA A 134 -9.89 -1.23 7.51
C ALA A 134 -8.74 -1.53 6.53
N SER A 135 -8.77 -2.69 5.89
CA SER A 135 -7.73 -3.08 4.93
C SER A 135 -7.71 -2.18 3.69
N LEU A 136 -8.88 -1.78 3.18
CA LEU A 136 -9.02 -0.82 2.09
C LEU A 136 -8.45 0.55 2.47
N SER A 137 -8.74 1.03 3.68
CA SER A 137 -8.21 2.31 4.19
C SER A 137 -6.69 2.29 4.32
N THR A 138 -6.12 1.23 4.91
CA THR A 138 -4.66 1.08 5.03
C THR A 138 -4.00 1.01 3.66
N SER A 139 -4.60 0.31 2.70
CA SER A 139 -4.13 0.26 1.31
C SER A 139 -4.11 1.65 0.65
N LEU A 140 -5.18 2.44 0.84
CA LEU A 140 -5.29 3.80 0.30
C LEU A 140 -4.31 4.78 0.97
N LEU A 141 -4.09 4.65 2.28
CA LEU A 141 -3.08 5.43 3.00
C LEU A 141 -1.67 5.10 2.51
N ALA A 142 -1.35 3.83 2.30
CA ALA A 142 -0.07 3.42 1.72
C ALA A 142 0.10 3.99 0.31
N ALA A 143 -0.96 3.98 -0.50
CA ALA A 143 -0.96 4.55 -1.84
C ALA A 143 -0.72 6.07 -1.83
N LEU A 144 -1.41 6.81 -0.95
CA LEU A 144 -1.23 8.25 -0.79
C LEU A 144 0.17 8.58 -0.26
N GLY A 145 0.68 7.82 0.71
CA GLY A 145 2.03 7.95 1.24
C GLY A 145 3.08 7.73 0.15
N ALA A 146 2.90 6.72 -0.69
CA ALA A 146 3.76 6.48 -1.85
C ALA A 146 3.76 7.69 -2.79
N VAL A 147 2.59 8.21 -3.17
CA VAL A 147 2.47 9.37 -4.08
C VAL A 147 3.08 10.64 -3.48
N LEU A 148 2.88 10.90 -2.18
CA LEU A 148 3.48 12.04 -1.48
C LEU A 148 5.01 11.95 -1.50
N GLY A 149 5.58 10.76 -1.30
CA GLY A 149 7.02 10.52 -1.37
C GLY A 149 7.62 10.67 -2.78
N GLN A 150 6.82 10.65 -3.85
CA GLN A 150 7.31 10.92 -5.22
C GLN A 150 7.27 12.40 -5.61
N LYS A 151 6.54 13.23 -4.86
CA LYS A 151 6.25 14.64 -5.21
C LYS A 151 6.93 15.65 -4.29
N TRP A 152 7.71 15.18 -3.32
CA TRP A 152 8.55 15.96 -2.44
C TRP A 152 10.01 15.73 -2.81
#